data_AF-A0AAD4MN96-F1
#
_entry.id   AF-A0AAD4MN96-F1
#
_cell.length_a   1.000
_cell.length_b   1.000
_cell.length_c   1.000
_cell.angle_alpha   90.00
_cell.angle_beta   90.00
_cell.angle_gamma   90.00
#
_symmetry.space_group_name_H-M   'P 1'
#
loop_
_entity.id
_entity.type
_entity.pdbx_description
1 polymer ?
#
loop_
_entity_poly.entity_id
_entity_poly.type
_entity_poly.pdbx_seq_one_letter_code
_entity_poly.pdbx_strand_id
1 'polypeptide(L)' 'MAEFTAADISGGPGGWIPVEVDDKLVKAAANHSLLKLNSDYSNQAYHLGLVNVDSRIYMPGMITVHQLILSVGRTDCV' A
#
# COMPACT_ATOMS: atom_id res chain seq x y z
N MET A 1 -8.54 -11.25 12.39
CA MET A 1 -7.51 -10.21 12.24
C MET A 1 -6.50 -10.73 11.24
N ALA A 2 -6.44 -10.14 10.04
CA ALA A 2 -5.35 -10.40 9.12
C ALA A 2 -4.33 -9.27 9.31
N GLU A 3 -3.31 -9.54 10.11
CA GLU A 3 -2.12 -8.70 10.16
C GLU A 3 -1.29 -9.07 8.93
N PHE A 4 -1.31 -8.21 7.91
CA PHE A 4 -0.36 -8.35 6.81
C PHE A 4 0.98 -7.82 7.32
N THR A 5 1.82 -8.72 7.83
CA THR A 5 3.19 -8.40 8.18
C THR A 5 3.94 -8.12 6.87
N ALA A 6 4.08 -6.84 6.52
CA ALA A 6 5.15 -6.44 5.62
C ALA A 6 6.45 -6.78 6.34
N ALA A 7 7.19 -7.75 5.82
CA ALA A 7 8.42 -8.24 6.41
C ALA A 7 9.35 -7.07 6.78
N ASP A 8 9.86 -7.10 8.01
CA ASP A 8 11.01 -6.30 8.40
C ASP A 8 12.24 -6.86 7.66
N ILE A 9 12.65 -6.15 6.62
CA ILE A 9 13.95 -6.35 5.99
C ILE A 9 14.82 -5.20 6.47
N SER A 10 15.61 -5.49 7.50
CA SER A 10 16.68 -4.62 8.00
C SER A 10 17.46 -4.10 6.80
N GLY A 11 17.37 -2.78 6.57
CA GLY A 11 17.93 -2.12 5.40
C GLY A 11 19.40 -2.48 5.20
N GLY A 12 19.68 -3.23 4.15
CA GLY A 12 21.00 -3.26 3.53
C GLY A 12 21.36 -1.86 3.00
N PRO A 13 22.63 -1.67 2.60
CA PRO A 13 23.15 -0.36 2.20
C PRO A 13 22.45 0.13 0.92
N GLY A 14 21.36 0.88 1.10
CA GLY A 14 20.50 1.33 0.00
C GLY A 14 19.12 1.74 0.51
N GLY A 15 19.09 2.43 1.66
CA GLY A 15 17.89 2.71 2.47
C GLY A 15 16.67 3.19 1.67
N TRP A 16 15.49 3.08 2.29
CA TRP A 16 14.21 3.39 1.65
C TRP A 16 14.21 4.78 0.98
N ILE A 17 13.98 4.79 -0.33
CA ILE A 17 13.88 6.01 -1.13
C ILE A 17 12.39 6.32 -1.31
N PRO A 18 11.90 7.52 -0.93
CA PRO A 18 10.52 7.90 -1.20
C PRO A 18 10.27 7.98 -2.70
N VAL A 19 9.10 7.49 -3.14
CA VAL A 19 8.66 7.59 -4.53
C VAL A 19 7.40 8.43 -4.60
N GLU A 20 7.33 9.28 -5.62
CA GLU A 20 6.17 10.14 -5.83
C GLU A 20 4.91 9.33 -6.10
N VAL A 21 3.83 9.74 -5.44
CA VAL A 21 2.50 9.12 -5.54
C VAL A 21 1.92 9.23 -6.94
N ASP A 22 2.40 10.19 -7.74
CA ASP A 22 1.97 10.39 -9.13
C ASP A 22 2.50 9.33 -10.10
N ASP A 23 3.38 8.43 -9.64
CA ASP A 23 3.75 7.24 -10.40
C ASP A 23 2.51 6.37 -10.68
N LYS A 24 2.27 6.10 -11.96
CA LYS A 24 1.13 5.28 -12.42
C LYS A 24 1.11 3.90 -11.77
N LEU A 25 2.28 3.33 -11.48
CA LEU A 25 2.41 2.04 -10.79
C LEU A 25 1.99 2.14 -9.33
N VAL A 26 2.37 3.22 -8.64
CA VAL A 26 1.98 3.47 -7.24
C VAL A 26 0.47 3.63 -7.13
N LYS A 27 -0.16 4.41 -8.01
CA LYS A 27 -1.63 4.57 -8.05
C LYS A 27 -2.35 3.26 -8.35
N ALA A 28 -1.88 2.50 -9.34
CA ALA A 28 -2.47 1.22 -9.70
C ALA A 28 -2.36 0.21 -8.56
N ALA A 29 -1.19 0.12 -7.92
CA ALA A 29 -0.96 -0.77 -6.78
C ALA A 29 -1.80 -0.37 -5.55
N ALA A 30 -1.90 0.93 -5.24
CA ALA A 30 -2.74 1.43 -4.15
C ALA A 30 -4.21 1.09 -4.38
N ASN A 31 -4.73 1.33 -5.58
CA ASN A 31 -6.11 1.00 -5.94
C ASN A 31 -6.39 -0.51 -5.88
N HIS A 32 -5.48 -1.32 -6.40
CA HIS A 32 -5.63 -2.78 -6.35
C HIS A 32 -5.67 -3.29 -4.90
N SER A 33 -4.78 -2.80 -4.05
CA SER A 33 -4.76 -3.14 -2.62
C SER A 33 -6.01 -2.66 -1.88
N LEU A 34 -6.54 -1.47 -2.20
CA LEU A 34 -7.80 -0.98 -1.65
C LEU A 34 -8.99 -1.86 -2.05
N LEU A 35 -9.06 -2.26 -3.33
CA LEU A 35 -10.11 -3.15 -3.82
C LEU A 35 -10.05 -4.51 -3.13
N LYS A 36 -8.85 -5.06 -2.94
CA LYS A 36 -8.66 -6.32 -2.21
C LYS A 36 -9.09 -6.19 -0.75
N LEU A 37 -8.71 -5.12 -0.07
CA LEU A 37 -9.17 -4.82 1.30
C LEU A 37 -10.70 -4.74 1.38
N ASN A 38 -11.34 -4.00 0.47
CA ASN A 38 -12.80 -3.92 0.41
C ASN A 38 -13.46 -5.28 0.15
N SER A 39 -12.88 -6.12 -0.71
CA SER A 39 -13.37 -7.47 -0.95
C SER A 39 -13.22 -8.37 0.28
N ASP A 40 -12.13 -8.25 1.03
CA ASP A 40 -11.87 -9.07 2.21
C ASP A 40 -12.76 -8.63 3.40
N TYR A 41 -13.16 -7.35 3.42
CA TYR A 41 -14.07 -6.76 4.41
C TYR A 41 -15.48 -6.50 3.85
N SER A 42 -15.91 -7.22 2.81
CA SER A 42 -17.17 -6.97 2.08
C SER A 42 -18.45 -7.13 2.91
N ASN A 43 -18.36 -7.75 4.10
CA ASN A 43 -19.47 -7.90 5.02
C ASN A 43 -19.68 -6.66 5.93
N GLN A 44 -18.91 -5.59 5.75
CA GLN A 44 -19.08 -4.34 6.48
C GLN A 44 -20.12 -3.45 5.78
N ALA A 45 -20.85 -2.65 6.56
CA ALA A 45 -21.88 -1.73 6.03
C ALA A 45 -21.31 -0.49 5.32
N TYR A 46 -20.01 -0.45 5.08
CA TYR A 46 -19.28 0.68 4.51
C TYR A 46 -18.11 0.19 3.66
N HIS A 47 -17.72 0.99 2.68
CA HIS A 47 -16.50 0.78 1.92
C HIS A 47 -15.33 1.58 2.51
N LEU A 48 -14.12 1.18 2.17
CA LEU A 48 -12.89 1.90 2.45
C LEU A 48 -12.49 2.72 1.21
N GLY A 49 -12.12 3.98 1.45
CA GLY A 49 -11.59 4.90 0.45
C GLY A 49 -10.14 5.27 0.79
N LEU A 50 -9.33 5.53 -0.23
CA LEU A 50 -7.96 6.01 -0.05
C LEU A 50 -7.96 7.48 0.37
N VAL A 51 -7.26 7.78 1.48
CA VAL A 51 -7.06 9.13 2.01
C VAL A 51 -5.67 9.64 1.68
N ASN A 52 -4.65 8.82 1.92
CA ASN A 52 -3.26 9.12 1.59
C ASN A 52 -2.53 7.85 1.14
N VAL A 53 -1.53 8.01 0.29
CA VAL A 53 -0.63 6.94 -0.14
C VAL A 53 0.78 7.43 0.09
N ASP A 54 1.51 6.79 1.00
CA ASP A 54 2.94 6.98 1.10
C ASP A 54 3.63 5.80 0.41
N SER A 55 4.62 6.09 -0.43
CA SER A 55 5.31 5.05 -1.18
C SER A 55 6.82 5.18 -1.06
N ARG A 56 7.49 4.05 -0.93
CA ARG A 56 8.94 3.97 -0.83
C ARG A 56 9.47 2.72 -1.50
N ILE A 57 10.64 2.84 -2.10
CA ILE A 57 11.34 1.74 -2.75
C ILE A 57 12.62 1.41 -2.02
N TYR A 58 12.97 0.14 -2.02
CA TYR A 58 14.21 -0.38 -1.49
C TYR A 58 14.85 -1.28 -2.55
N MET A 59 16.11 -1.02 -2.88
CA MET A 59 16.82 -1.73 -3.96
C MET A 59 18.02 -2.53 -3.42
N PRO A 60 17.80 -3.70 -2.78
CA PRO A 60 18.89 -4.59 -2.40
C PRO A 60 19.45 -5.31 -3.63
N GLY A 61 20.54 -4.80 -4.19
CA GLY A 61 21.24 -5.43 -5.32
C GLY A 61 20.42 -5.40 -6.60
N MET A 62 19.94 -6.55 -7.08
CA MET A 62 19.19 -6.68 -8.35
C MET A 62 17.67 -6.76 -8.15
N ILE A 63 17.17 -6.62 -6.93
CA ILE A 63 15.73 -6.67 -6.62
C ILE A 63 15.27 -5.26 -6.26
N THR A 64 14.13 -4.84 -6.81
CA THR A 64 13.43 -3.61 -6.38
C THR A 64 12.19 -4.00 -5.59
N VAL A 65 12.13 -3.59 -4.34
CA VAL A 65 10.97 -3.78 -3.44
C VAL A 65 10.21 -2.47 -3.37
N HIS A 66 8.93 -2.49 -3.76
CA HIS A 66 8.01 -1.36 -3.57
C HIS A 66 7.17 -1.59 -2.31
N GLN A 67 7.21 -0.64 -1.40
CA GLN A 67 6.33 -0.62 -0.23
C GLN A 67 5.36 0.56 -0.35
N LEU A 68 4.07 0.25 -0.22
CA LEU A 68 2.99 1.23 -0.16
C LEU A 68 2.38 1.20 1.24
N ILE A 69 2.23 2.37 1.84
CA ILE A 69 1.53 2.58 3.10
C ILE A 69 0.24 3.34 2.75
N LEU A 70 -0.90 2.68 2.92
CA LEU A 70 -2.20 3.22 2.54
C LEU A 70 -2.92 3.71 3.79
N SER A 71 -3.21 5.01 3.84
CA SER A 71 -4.16 5.55 4.80
C SER A 71 -5.55 5.47 4.19
N VAL A 72 -6.44 4.73 4.85
CA VAL A 72 -7.81 4.49 4.38
C VAL A 72 -8.83 5.05 5.35
N GLY A 73 -9.91 5.60 4.82
CA GLY A 73 -11.05 6.12 5.56
C GLY A 73 -12.31 5.35 5.23
N ARG A 74 -13.29 5.33 6.14
CA ARG A 74 -14.63 4.84 5.81
C ARG A 74 -15.28 5.79 4.82
N THR A 75 -16.00 5.22 3.88
CA THR A 75 -16.80 5.96 2.90
C THR A 75 -18.19 5.36 2.88
N ASP A 76 -19.17 6.26 2.77
CA ASP A 76 -20.59 5.96 2.71
C ASP A 76 -21.01 5.53 1.29
N CYS A 77 -20.08 5.54 0.33
CA CYS A 77 -20.31 5.07 -1.03
C CYS A 77 -20.50 3.55 -1.01
N VAL A 78 -21.72 3.11 -1.30
CA VAL A 78 -22.10 1.71 -1.59
C VAL A 78 -21.75 1.36 -3.04
#